data_AF-A0A6J8CQU9-F1
#
_entry.id   AF-A0A6J8CQU9-F1
#
_cell.length_a   1.000
_cell.length_b   1.000
_cell.length_c   1.000
_cell.angle_alpha   90.00
_cell.angle_beta   90.00
_cell.angle_gamma   90.00
#
_symmetry.space_group_name_H-M   'P 1'
#
loop_
_entity.id
_entity.type
_entity.pdbx_description
1 polymer ?
#
loop_
_entity_poly.entity_id
_entity_poly.type
_entity_poly.pdbx_seq_one_letter_code
_entity_poly.pdbx_strand_id
1 'polypeptide(L)'
;MASMQNYFCDICVESHVVAVVWCLDCEEFLCPECSKHHSRAKISREHTTVTVADYKKLPPSFLSLRYSCSDHNEKFEFYCPFHKHPCCVKCVNETHVDCRNLIPLHDAIKRATAENGLLQIDQELKTVPKNLNDIYENCISKIQKLEKQKKISCDEIVNIRHVINQSLDKLEGVLQEELEEKYVAAKTKTGTLLSDIVNQRGMVNGVIRD
;
A
#
# COMPACT_ATOMS: atom_id res chain seq x y z
N MET A 1 18.24 13.11 -7.83
CA MET A 1 19.71 13.08 -7.97
C MET A 1 20.29 13.34 -6.59
N ALA A 2 20.86 12.32 -5.94
CA ALA A 2 21.45 12.49 -4.62
C ALA A 2 22.77 13.25 -4.76
N SER A 3 22.83 14.45 -4.20
CA SER A 3 24.05 15.24 -4.08
C SER A 3 25.07 14.46 -3.23
N MET A 4 26.18 14.03 -3.86
CA MET A 4 27.29 13.42 -3.15
C MET A 4 28.00 14.49 -2.32
N GLN A 5 27.56 14.69 -1.08
CA GLN A 5 28.30 15.51 -0.14
C GLN A 5 29.63 14.80 0.15
N ASN A 6 30.75 15.43 -0.21
CA ASN A 6 32.08 14.94 0.10
C ASN A 6 32.48 15.47 1.48
N TYR A 7 33.00 14.59 2.33
CA TYR A 7 33.56 14.94 3.63
C TYR A 7 35.07 15.07 3.49
N PHE A 8 35.64 16.08 4.14
CA PHE A 8 37.07 16.38 4.08
C PHE A 8 37.74 16.03 5.41
N CYS A 9 39.04 15.79 5.36
CA CYS A 9 39.83 15.45 6.53
C CYS A 9 39.97 16.67 7.45
N ASP A 10 39.56 16.51 8.71
CA ASP A 10 39.60 17.58 9.71
C ASP A 10 41.03 17.91 10.17
N ILE A 11 41.99 17.00 9.94
CA ILE A 11 43.42 17.21 10.22
C ILE A 11 44.14 17.90 9.05
N CYS A 12 43.74 17.60 7.81
CA CYS A 12 44.39 18.13 6.60
C CYS A 12 43.63 19.34 6.01
N VAL A 13 43.19 20.26 6.86
CA VAL A 13 42.27 21.37 6.52
C VAL A 13 42.74 22.17 5.30
N GLU A 14 44.03 22.50 5.24
CA GLU A 14 44.59 23.31 4.14
C GLU A 14 44.57 22.59 2.79
N SER A 15 44.72 21.26 2.80
CA SER A 15 44.85 20.45 1.59
C SER A 15 43.51 19.89 1.06
N HIS A 16 42.39 20.13 1.77
CA HIS A 16 41.05 19.66 1.39
C HIS A 16 41.03 18.18 0.96
N VAL A 17 41.78 17.34 1.67
CA VAL A 17 41.90 15.92 1.33
C VAL A 17 40.60 15.21 1.68
N VAL A 18 40.09 14.39 0.76
CA VAL A 18 38.84 13.63 0.99
C VAL A 18 39.02 12.63 2.12
N ALA A 19 38.08 12.64 3.06
CA ALA A 19 38.03 11.68 4.15
C ALA A 19 37.47 10.33 3.70
N VAL A 20 37.98 9.25 4.29
CA VAL A 20 37.52 7.87 4.04
C VAL A 20 36.86 7.25 5.27
N VAL A 21 37.16 7.76 6.46
CA VAL A 21 36.57 7.29 7.72
C VAL A 21 36.14 8.45 8.60
N TRP A 22 35.16 8.17 9.46
CA TRP A 22 34.76 8.98 10.60
C TRP A 22 35.16 8.25 11.88
N CYS A 23 35.83 8.94 12.80
CA CYS A 23 36.16 8.41 14.13
C CYS A 23 35.07 8.80 15.13
N LEU A 24 34.41 7.81 15.73
CA LEU A 24 33.30 8.06 16.67
C LEU A 24 33.78 8.68 17.98
N ASP A 25 34.98 8.31 18.43
CA ASP A 25 35.53 8.79 19.70
C ASP A 25 36.11 10.20 19.62
N CYS A 26 36.58 10.61 18.44
CA CYS A 26 37.16 11.94 18.21
C CYS A 26 36.17 12.91 17.59
N GLU A 27 35.09 12.39 17.00
CA GLU A 27 34.16 13.15 16.18
C GLU A 27 34.87 13.90 15.04
N GLU A 28 35.78 13.19 14.35
CA GLU A 28 36.62 13.73 13.27
C GLU A 28 36.60 12.83 12.03
N PHE A 29 36.59 13.45 10.86
CA PHE A 29 36.80 12.84 9.56
C PHE A 29 38.29 12.74 9.23
N LEU A 30 38.73 11.56 8.82
CA LEU A 30 40.14 11.28 8.53
C LEU A 30 40.34 10.79 7.10
N CYS A 31 41.35 11.35 6.42
CA CYS A 31 41.85 10.82 5.15
C CYS A 31 42.59 9.47 5.37
N PRO A 32 42.94 8.73 4.30
CA PRO A 32 43.62 7.45 4.44
C PRO A 32 44.89 7.50 5.29
N GLU A 33 45.72 8.52 5.10
CA GLU A 33 46.96 8.69 5.85
C GLU A 33 46.68 9.04 7.32
N CYS A 34 45.80 10.00 7.60
CA CYS A 34 45.43 10.36 8.96
C CYS A 34 44.81 9.17 9.73
N SER A 35 43.94 8.40 9.08
CA SER A 35 43.34 7.19 9.66
C SER A 35 44.39 6.12 10.01
N LYS A 36 45.40 5.94 9.16
CA LYS A 36 46.50 5.00 9.40
C LYS A 36 47.39 5.44 10.57
N HIS A 37 47.65 6.73 10.71
CA HIS A 37 48.37 7.25 11.86
C HIS A 37 47.54 7.13 13.14
N HIS A 38 46.24 7.43 13.05
CA HIS A 38 45.29 7.33 14.15
C HIS A 38 45.22 5.93 14.74
N SER A 39 45.03 4.93 13.88
CA SER A 39 45.01 3.51 14.29
C SER A 39 46.34 2.99 14.84
N ARG A 40 47.45 3.71 14.66
CA ARG A 40 48.78 3.33 15.19
C ARG A 40 49.18 4.11 16.44
N ALA A 41 48.57 5.26 16.68
CA ALA A 41 48.87 6.09 17.83
C ALA A 41 48.39 5.42 19.12
N LYS A 42 49.19 5.46 20.19
CA LYS A 42 48.85 4.84 21.48
C LYS A 42 47.51 5.33 22.04
N ILE A 43 47.16 6.59 21.78
CA ILE A 43 45.97 7.24 22.34
C ILE A 43 44.71 6.82 21.58
N SER A 44 44.79 6.67 20.25
CA SER A 44 43.61 6.47 19.39
C SER A 44 43.53 5.11 18.71
N ARG A 45 44.46 4.18 18.99
CA ARG A 45 44.44 2.82 18.42
C ARG A 45 43.17 2.04 18.73
N GLU A 46 42.57 2.25 19.89
CA GLU A 46 41.33 1.57 20.31
C GLU A 46 40.06 2.35 19.95
N HIS A 47 40.17 3.46 19.20
CA HIS A 47 39.00 4.22 18.78
C HIS A 47 38.19 3.48 17.72
N THR A 48 36.88 3.62 17.79
CA THR A 48 35.95 3.05 16.83
C THR A 48 35.84 3.96 15.62
N THR A 49 36.07 3.41 14.43
CA THR A 49 35.95 4.15 13.15
C THR A 49 34.95 3.46 12.23
N VAL A 50 34.24 4.26 11.44
CA VAL A 50 33.31 3.80 10.39
C VAL A 50 33.66 4.45 9.07
N THR A 51 33.36 3.78 7.96
CA THR A 51 33.62 4.36 6.63
C THR A 51 32.70 5.56 6.39
N VAL A 52 33.13 6.53 5.57
CA VAL A 52 32.26 7.64 5.17
C VAL A 52 31.02 7.16 4.42
N ALA A 53 31.11 6.04 3.69
CA ALA A 53 29.97 5.43 3.01
C ALA A 53 28.92 4.91 3.99
N ASP A 54 29.34 4.32 5.10
CA ASP A 54 28.44 3.84 6.14
C ASP A 54 27.95 4.97 7.03
N TYR A 55 28.81 5.95 7.33
CA TYR A 55 28.44 7.19 8.02
C TYR A 55 27.24 7.88 7.34
N LYS A 56 27.24 7.98 6.00
CA LYS A 56 26.12 8.57 5.22
C LYS A 56 24.80 7.81 5.35
N LYS A 57 24.83 6.54 5.75
CA LYS A 57 23.62 5.72 5.97
C LYS A 57 23.12 5.83 7.40
N LEU A 58 23.91 6.42 8.31
CA LEU A 58 23.49 6.59 9.70
C LEU A 58 22.39 7.64 9.78
N PRO A 59 21.32 7.38 10.55
CA PRO A 59 20.27 8.37 10.75
C PRO A 59 20.84 9.60 11.49
N PRO A 60 20.37 10.83 11.22
CA PRO A 60 20.87 12.05 11.89
C PRO A 60 20.79 11.99 13.42
N SER A 61 19.85 11.22 13.97
CA SER A 61 19.72 10.96 15.40
C SER A 61 20.92 10.19 15.98
N PHE A 62 21.58 9.35 15.19
CA PHE A 62 22.80 8.65 15.60
C PHE A 62 23.98 9.61 15.81
N LEU A 63 24.03 10.70 15.05
CA LEU A 63 25.05 11.74 15.18
C LEU A 63 24.78 12.67 16.38
N SER A 64 23.55 12.65 16.89
CA SER A 64 23.13 13.40 18.09
C SER A 64 23.18 12.54 19.36
N LEU A 65 23.58 11.26 19.25
CA LEU A 65 23.75 10.39 20.40
C LEU A 65 24.94 10.90 21.21
N ARG A 66 24.67 11.45 22.40
CA ARG A 66 25.75 11.76 23.33
C ARG A 66 26.33 10.46 23.86
N TYR A 67 27.63 10.26 23.65
CA TYR A 67 28.39 9.18 24.28
C TYR A 67 28.73 9.48 25.75
N SER A 68 28.34 10.67 26.23
CA SER A 68 28.58 11.15 27.59
C SER A 68 27.29 11.55 28.31
N CYS A 69 27.33 11.44 29.64
CA CYS A 69 26.31 11.89 30.57
C CYS A 69 26.07 13.40 30.44
N SER A 70 24.81 13.83 30.37
CA SER A 70 24.44 15.25 30.30
C SER A 70 24.85 16.03 31.53
N ASP A 71 24.81 15.39 32.70
CA ASP A 71 24.93 16.08 33.99
C ASP A 71 26.39 16.20 34.42
N HIS A 72 27.22 15.23 34.00
CA HIS A 72 28.61 15.12 34.43
C HIS A 72 29.62 15.18 33.28
N ASN A 73 29.16 15.18 32.04
CA ASN A 73 29.98 15.15 30.81
C ASN A 73 31.03 14.02 30.78
N GLU A 74 30.72 12.89 31.41
CA GLU A 74 31.56 11.69 31.48
C GLU A 74 31.00 10.55 30.65
N LYS A 75 31.86 9.65 30.16
CA LYS A 75 31.44 8.48 29.38
C LYS A 75 30.51 7.59 30.21
N PHE A 76 29.53 6.98 29.54
CA PHE A 76 28.68 5.99 30.18
C PHE A 76 29.44 4.67 30.36
N GLU A 77 29.41 4.13 31.57
CA GLU A 77 30.10 2.87 31.91
C GLU A 77 29.15 1.81 32.46
N PHE A 78 28.00 2.23 32.99
CA PHE A 78 27.02 1.35 33.61
C PHE A 78 25.65 1.53 32.97
N TYR A 79 24.79 0.54 33.17
CA TYR A 79 23.38 0.59 32.85
C TYR A 79 22.57 0.32 34.12
N CYS A 80 21.58 1.17 34.38
CA CYS A 80 20.66 0.99 35.50
C CYS A 80 19.42 0.22 35.02
N PRO A 81 19.18 -1.04 35.45
CA PRO A 81 18.00 -1.79 35.04
C PRO A 81 16.69 -1.22 35.60
N PHE A 82 16.75 -0.53 36.74
CA PHE A 82 15.59 0.07 37.38
C PHE A 82 15.08 1.29 36.60
N HIS A 83 15.98 2.22 36.25
CA HIS A 83 15.64 3.44 35.50
C HIS A 83 15.76 3.29 33.98
N LYS A 84 16.29 2.16 33.51
CA LYS A 84 16.41 1.76 32.10
C LYS A 84 17.24 2.72 31.21
N HIS A 85 18.31 3.30 31.74
CA HIS A 85 19.20 4.19 30.98
C HIS A 85 20.68 3.97 31.36
N PRO A 86 21.63 4.41 30.50
CA PRO A 86 23.05 4.37 30.82
C PRO A 86 23.46 5.42 31.87
N CYS A 87 24.49 5.11 32.65
CA CYS A 87 24.98 5.92 33.78
C CYS A 87 26.52 6.05 33.70
N CYS A 88 27.05 7.24 34.01
CA CYS A 88 28.49 7.43 34.26
C CYS A 88 28.82 7.09 35.73
N VAL A 89 30.12 7.06 36.07
CA VAL A 89 30.60 6.75 37.43
C VAL A 89 30.02 7.71 38.48
N LYS A 90 29.91 9.01 38.16
CA LYS A 90 29.32 10.00 39.07
C LYS A 90 27.83 9.78 39.30
N CYS A 91 27.05 9.51 38.25
CA CYS A 91 25.63 9.16 38.40
C CYS A 91 25.42 7.97 39.36
N VAL A 92 26.32 6.98 39.31
CA VAL A 92 26.27 5.82 40.20
C VAL A 92 26.44 6.22 41.67
N ASN A 93 27.36 7.15 41.94
CA ASN A 93 27.70 7.58 43.29
C ASN A 93 26.82 8.71 43.85
N GLU A 94 26.04 9.39 43.01
CA GLU A 94 25.19 10.52 43.42
C GLU A 94 23.70 10.16 43.33
N THR A 95 23.23 9.77 42.14
CA THR A 95 21.81 9.65 41.83
C THR A 95 21.30 8.21 41.92
N HIS A 96 22.19 7.23 41.73
CA HIS A 96 21.86 5.81 41.70
C HIS A 96 22.46 5.02 42.87
N VAL A 97 22.78 5.69 43.98
CA VAL A 97 23.39 5.06 45.18
C VAL A 97 22.52 3.91 45.71
N ASP A 98 21.20 4.11 45.72
CA ASP A 98 20.24 3.10 46.18
C ASP A 98 19.84 2.09 45.10
N CYS A 99 20.28 2.30 43.85
CA CYS A 99 19.97 1.38 42.75
C CYS A 99 20.83 0.12 42.87
N ARG A 100 20.19 -1.00 43.19
CA ARG A 100 20.87 -2.30 43.22
C ARG A 100 21.07 -2.85 41.81
N ASN A 101 22.12 -3.65 41.65
CA ASN A 101 22.42 -4.40 40.42
C ASN A 101 22.65 -3.50 39.19
N LEU A 102 23.42 -2.43 39.35
CA LEU A 102 24.01 -1.73 38.21
C LEU A 102 24.88 -2.71 37.42
N ILE A 103 24.76 -2.67 36.11
CA ILE A 103 25.43 -3.63 35.24
C ILE A 103 26.40 -2.88 34.34
N PRO A 104 27.63 -3.38 34.09
CA PRO A 104 28.50 -2.78 33.11
C PRO A 104 27.76 -2.62 31.77
N LEU A 105 27.86 -1.43 31.17
CA LEU A 105 27.10 -1.06 29.98
C LEU A 105 27.34 -2.05 28.83
N HIS A 106 28.59 -2.47 28.67
CA HIS A 106 28.97 -3.48 27.68
C HIS A 106 28.25 -4.82 27.88
N ASP A 107 28.02 -5.25 29.11
CA ASP A 107 27.30 -6.50 29.39
C ASP A 107 25.80 -6.34 29.17
N ALA A 108 25.25 -5.14 29.44
CA ALA A 108 23.87 -4.81 29.09
C ALA A 108 23.65 -4.82 27.58
N ILE A 109 24.59 -4.24 26.81
CA ILE A 109 24.58 -4.28 25.35
C ILE A 109 24.67 -5.73 24.86
N LYS A 110 25.61 -6.53 25.38
CA LYS A 110 25.75 -7.95 25.02
C LYS A 110 24.48 -8.75 25.27
N ARG A 111 23.79 -8.54 26.39
CA ARG A 111 22.51 -9.22 26.65
C ARG A 111 21.44 -8.77 25.67
N ALA A 112 21.30 -7.46 25.46
CA ALA A 112 20.33 -6.90 24.52
C ALA A 112 20.56 -7.36 23.07
N THR A 113 21.82 -7.61 22.68
CA THR A 113 22.17 -8.12 21.35
C THR A 113 22.14 -9.65 21.25
N ALA A 114 22.35 -10.37 22.36
CA ALA A 114 22.20 -11.84 22.42
C ALA A 114 20.73 -12.26 22.46
N GLU A 115 19.85 -11.43 23.00
CA GLU A 115 18.40 -11.58 22.86
C GLU A 115 18.05 -11.35 21.38
N ASN A 116 17.84 -12.44 20.64
CA ASN A 116 17.46 -12.45 19.22
C ASN A 116 16.18 -11.65 18.89
N GLY A 117 15.52 -11.02 19.87
CA GLY A 117 14.29 -10.24 19.69
C GLY A 117 14.45 -9.10 18.69
N LEU A 118 15.59 -8.39 18.68
CA LEU A 118 15.83 -7.34 17.68
C LEU A 118 15.96 -7.90 16.26
N LEU A 119 16.61 -9.06 16.09
CA LEU A 119 16.71 -9.74 14.81
C LEU A 119 15.36 -10.30 14.35
N GLN A 120 14.56 -10.82 15.28
CA GLN A 120 13.21 -11.31 14.98
C GLN A 120 12.29 -10.16 14.55
N ILE A 121 12.30 -9.04 15.27
CA ILE A 121 11.53 -7.84 14.91
C ILE A 121 11.97 -7.32 13.54
N ASP A 122 13.28 -7.27 13.25
CA ASP A 122 13.79 -6.87 11.94
C ASP A 122 13.31 -7.81 10.82
N GLN A 123 13.32 -9.12 11.05
CA GLN A 123 12.79 -10.11 10.11
C GLN A 123 11.28 -9.94 9.88
N GLU A 124 10.50 -9.78 10.95
CA GLU A 124 9.06 -9.57 10.87
C GLU A 124 8.75 -8.26 10.12
N LEU A 125 9.45 -7.16 10.44
CA LEU A 125 9.31 -5.88 9.74
C LEU A 125 9.63 -5.97 8.24
N LYS A 126 10.58 -6.82 7.85
CA LYS A 126 10.88 -7.07 6.42
C LYS A 126 9.76 -7.82 5.69
N THR A 127 8.94 -8.60 6.39
CA THR A 127 7.81 -9.32 5.77
C THR A 127 6.57 -8.46 5.59
N VAL A 128 6.38 -7.43 6.42
CA VAL A 128 5.20 -6.55 6.38
C VAL A 128 4.97 -5.91 5.00
N PRO A 129 5.98 -5.29 4.33
CA PRO A 129 5.78 -4.69 3.01
C PRO A 129 5.31 -5.69 1.95
N LYS A 130 5.84 -6.91 1.97
CA LYS A 130 5.45 -7.97 1.03
C LYS A 130 3.98 -8.34 1.24
N ASN A 131 3.59 -8.59 2.50
CA ASN A 131 2.22 -8.94 2.84
C ASN A 131 1.24 -7.82 2.46
N LEU A 132 1.60 -6.56 2.69
CA LEU A 132 0.79 -5.40 2.29
C LEU A 132 0.63 -5.33 0.77
N ASN A 133 1.70 -5.59 0.02
CA ASN A 133 1.64 -5.62 -1.44
C ASN A 133 0.74 -6.76 -1.96
N ASP A 134 0.85 -7.94 -1.38
CA ASP A 134 0.02 -9.09 -1.74
C ASP A 134 -1.47 -8.83 -1.45
N ILE A 135 -1.78 -8.17 -0.32
CA ILE A 135 -3.15 -7.74 0.01
C ILE A 135 -3.65 -6.70 -1.00
N TYR A 136 -2.81 -5.72 -1.35
CA TYR A 136 -3.14 -4.67 -2.30
C TYR A 136 -3.49 -5.23 -3.69
N GLU A 137 -2.65 -6.10 -4.24
CA GLU A 137 -2.88 -6.76 -5.53
C GLU A 137 -4.16 -7.62 -5.52
N ASN A 138 -4.38 -8.35 -4.42
CA ASN A 138 -5.60 -9.13 -4.25
C ASN A 138 -6.85 -8.25 -4.25
N CYS A 139 -6.83 -7.11 -3.56
CA CYS A 139 -7.94 -6.16 -3.53
C CYS A 139 -8.23 -5.60 -4.94
N ILE A 140 -7.21 -5.19 -5.69
CA ILE A 140 -7.36 -4.72 -7.07
C ILE A 140 -8.00 -5.80 -7.94
N SER A 141 -7.46 -7.02 -7.91
CA SER A 141 -7.99 -8.12 -8.73
C SER A 141 -9.45 -8.45 -8.40
N LYS A 142 -9.84 -8.32 -7.13
CA LYS A 142 -11.21 -8.57 -6.67
C LYS A 142 -12.17 -7.48 -7.13
N ILE A 143 -11.76 -6.21 -7.07
CA ILE A 143 -12.54 -5.09 -7.59
C ILE A 143 -12.78 -5.25 -9.10
N GLN A 144 -11.73 -5.54 -9.87
CA GLN A 144 -11.85 -5.75 -11.32
C GLN A 144 -12.79 -6.90 -11.68
N LYS A 145 -12.74 -8.01 -10.93
CA LYS A 145 -13.66 -9.14 -11.11
C LYS A 145 -15.11 -8.74 -10.84
N LEU A 146 -15.35 -7.97 -9.78
CA LEU A 146 -16.69 -7.47 -9.45
C LEU A 146 -17.23 -6.52 -10.53
N GLU A 147 -16.40 -5.62 -11.05
CA GLU A 147 -16.78 -4.72 -12.15
C GLU A 147 -17.13 -5.50 -13.42
N LYS A 148 -16.34 -6.52 -13.77
CA LYS A 148 -16.60 -7.39 -14.91
C LYS A 148 -17.91 -8.17 -14.73
N GLN A 149 -18.14 -8.74 -13.55
CA GLN A 149 -19.38 -9.47 -13.23
C GLN A 149 -20.61 -8.55 -13.30
N LYS A 150 -20.51 -7.33 -12.77
CA LYS A 150 -21.56 -6.32 -12.87
C LYS A 150 -21.89 -6.02 -14.33
N LYS A 151 -20.88 -5.80 -15.18
CA LYS A 151 -21.08 -5.52 -16.60
C LYS A 151 -21.80 -6.67 -17.30
N ILE A 152 -21.33 -7.91 -17.12
CA ILE A 152 -21.96 -9.10 -17.70
C ILE A 152 -23.42 -9.21 -17.26
N SER A 153 -23.70 -9.04 -15.97
CA SER A 153 -25.07 -9.11 -15.44
C SER A 153 -25.98 -8.03 -16.04
N CYS A 154 -25.47 -6.80 -16.21
CA CYS A 154 -26.23 -5.73 -16.86
C CYS A 154 -26.52 -6.05 -18.34
N ASP A 155 -25.53 -6.56 -19.07
CA ASP A 155 -25.68 -6.93 -20.48
C ASP A 155 -26.71 -8.07 -20.64
N GLU A 156 -26.70 -9.05 -19.72
CA GLU A 156 -27.70 -10.12 -19.66
C GLU A 156 -29.12 -9.60 -19.41
N ILE A 157 -29.30 -8.65 -18.47
CA ILE A 157 -30.60 -8.02 -18.21
C ILE A 157 -31.14 -7.32 -19.46
N VAL A 158 -30.29 -6.59 -20.18
CA VAL A 158 -30.66 -5.91 -21.42
C VAL A 158 -31.05 -6.94 -22.49
N ASN A 159 -30.27 -8.01 -22.63
CA ASN A 159 -30.55 -9.07 -23.60
C ASN A 159 -31.86 -9.81 -23.30
N ILE A 160 -32.11 -10.18 -22.04
CA ILE A 160 -33.37 -10.80 -21.62
C ILE A 160 -34.56 -9.90 -21.95
N ARG A 161 -34.46 -8.59 -21.63
CA ARG A 161 -35.52 -7.63 -21.99
C ARG A 161 -35.74 -7.58 -23.50
N HIS A 162 -34.68 -7.55 -24.29
CA HIS A 162 -34.77 -7.52 -25.74
C HIS A 162 -35.50 -8.75 -26.30
N VAL A 163 -35.15 -9.94 -25.83
CA VAL A 163 -35.79 -11.20 -26.24
C VAL A 163 -37.28 -11.25 -25.85
N ILE A 164 -37.61 -10.76 -24.65
CA ILE A 164 -39.01 -10.68 -24.20
C ILE A 164 -39.80 -9.74 -25.12
N ASN A 165 -39.30 -8.53 -25.37
CA ASN A 165 -39.98 -7.56 -26.22
C ASN A 165 -40.20 -8.12 -27.64
N GLN A 166 -39.17 -8.72 -28.25
CA GLN A 166 -39.31 -9.36 -29.56
C GLN A 166 -40.36 -10.47 -29.58
N SER A 167 -40.52 -11.19 -28.47
CA SER A 167 -41.54 -12.24 -28.36
C SER A 167 -42.94 -11.64 -28.24
N LEU A 168 -43.08 -10.53 -27.51
CA LEU A 168 -44.33 -9.77 -27.41
C LEU A 168 -44.72 -9.17 -28.76
N ASP A 169 -43.79 -8.56 -29.49
CA ASP A 169 -44.02 -7.98 -30.81
C ASP A 169 -44.53 -9.04 -31.81
N LYS A 170 -43.94 -10.24 -31.78
CA LYS A 170 -44.39 -11.38 -32.62
C LYS A 170 -45.81 -11.83 -32.28
N LEU A 171 -46.11 -11.97 -30.98
CA LEU A 171 -47.44 -12.37 -30.53
C LEU A 171 -48.50 -11.33 -30.89
N GLU A 172 -48.17 -10.04 -30.73
CA GLU A 172 -49.04 -8.94 -31.14
C GLU A 172 -49.33 -9.01 -32.65
N GLY A 173 -48.30 -9.20 -33.49
CA GLY A 173 -48.47 -9.32 -34.93
C GLY A 173 -49.40 -10.46 -35.33
N VAL A 174 -49.23 -11.66 -34.75
CA VAL A 174 -50.10 -12.81 -35.02
C VAL A 174 -51.55 -12.52 -34.62
N LEU A 175 -51.77 -11.91 -33.45
CA LEU A 175 -53.12 -11.59 -32.99
C LEU A 175 -53.79 -10.52 -33.88
N GLN A 176 -53.03 -9.55 -34.38
CA GLN A 176 -53.53 -8.54 -35.31
C GLN A 176 -53.91 -9.15 -36.67
N GLU A 177 -53.08 -10.05 -37.21
CA GLU A 177 -53.39 -10.79 -38.43
C GLU A 177 -54.66 -11.64 -38.28
N GLU A 178 -54.77 -12.43 -37.21
CA GLU A 178 -55.96 -13.24 -36.94
C GLU A 178 -57.23 -12.38 -36.78
N LEU A 179 -57.10 -11.20 -36.17
CA LEU A 179 -58.22 -10.28 -36.01
C LEU A 179 -58.68 -9.72 -37.36
N GLU A 180 -57.74 -9.30 -38.20
CA GLU A 180 -58.04 -8.76 -39.54
C GLU A 180 -58.69 -9.83 -40.42
N GLU A 181 -58.17 -11.07 -40.41
CA GLU A 181 -58.77 -12.19 -41.13
C GLU A 181 -60.23 -12.42 -40.71
N LYS A 182 -60.49 -12.48 -39.40
CA LYS A 182 -61.85 -12.64 -38.85
C LYS A 182 -62.75 -11.46 -39.21
N TYR A 183 -62.23 -10.23 -39.16
CA TYR A 183 -62.95 -9.03 -39.52
C TYR A 183 -63.34 -9.02 -41.00
N VAL A 184 -62.39 -9.30 -41.91
CA VAL A 184 -62.61 -9.38 -43.36
C VAL A 184 -63.64 -10.48 -43.69
N ALA A 185 -63.51 -11.66 -43.07
CA ALA A 185 -64.47 -12.74 -43.27
C ALA A 185 -65.89 -12.35 -42.83
N ALA A 186 -66.04 -11.73 -41.65
CA ALA A 186 -67.33 -11.27 -41.14
C ALA A 186 -67.94 -10.16 -42.01
N LYS A 187 -67.13 -9.18 -42.43
CA LYS A 187 -67.54 -8.08 -43.30
C LYS A 187 -68.00 -8.60 -44.67
N THR A 188 -67.26 -9.51 -45.26
CA THR A 188 -67.58 -10.10 -46.58
C THR A 188 -68.90 -10.87 -46.52
N LYS A 189 -69.07 -11.75 -45.51
CA LYS A 189 -70.30 -12.51 -45.29
C LYS A 189 -71.52 -11.60 -45.07
N THR A 190 -71.36 -10.52 -44.31
CA THR A 190 -72.43 -9.55 -44.06
C THR A 190 -72.77 -8.79 -45.34
N GLY A 191 -71.75 -8.43 -46.14
CA GLY A 191 -71.92 -7.76 -47.43
C GLY A 191 -72.69 -8.62 -48.45
N THR A 192 -72.38 -9.92 -48.55
CA THR A 192 -73.11 -10.84 -49.44
C THR A 192 -74.57 -11.02 -49.00
N LEU A 193 -74.82 -11.16 -47.70
CA LEU A 193 -76.19 -11.23 -47.17
C LEU A 193 -76.98 -9.94 -47.48
N LEU A 194 -76.34 -8.78 -47.37
CA LEU A 194 -76.97 -7.50 -47.71
C LEU A 194 -77.31 -7.42 -49.20
N SER A 195 -76.41 -7.83 -50.10
CA SER A 195 -76.71 -7.85 -51.54
C SER A 195 -77.86 -8.79 -51.87
N ASP A 196 -77.92 -9.96 -51.22
CA ASP A 196 -79.00 -10.93 -51.42
C ASP A 196 -80.36 -10.35 -50.98
N ILE A 197 -80.40 -9.68 -49.83
CA ILE A 197 -81.61 -9.00 -49.32
C ILE A 197 -82.05 -7.87 -50.27
N VAL A 198 -81.12 -7.06 -50.78
CA VAL A 198 -81.43 -5.99 -51.73
C VAL A 198 -82.04 -6.57 -53.01
N ASN A 199 -81.46 -7.66 -53.53
CA ASN A 199 -81.96 -8.33 -54.73
C ASN A 199 -83.37 -8.88 -54.49
N GLN A 200 -83.60 -9.61 -53.40
CA GLN A 200 -84.92 -10.15 -53.05
C GLN A 200 -85.96 -9.04 -52.89
N ARG A 201 -85.62 -7.94 -52.21
CA ARG A 201 -86.51 -6.78 -52.06
C ARG A 201 -86.87 -6.14 -53.40
N GLY A 202 -85.91 -6.05 -54.33
CA GLY A 202 -86.13 -5.58 -55.70
C GLY A 202 -87.14 -6.46 -56.46
N MET A 203 -86.99 -7.78 -56.36
CA MET A 203 -87.91 -8.74 -57.00
C MET A 203 -89.34 -8.62 -56.45
N VAL A 204 -89.49 -8.56 -55.12
CA VAL A 204 -90.82 -8.40 -54.47
C VAL A 204 -91.50 -7.10 -54.92
N ASN A 205 -90.76 -5.99 -54.99
CA ASN A 205 -91.31 -4.71 -55.44
C ASN A 205 -91.70 -4.69 -56.92
N GLY A 206 -91.07 -5.53 -57.76
CA GLY A 206 -91.44 -5.71 -59.17
C GLY A 206 -92.76 -6.47 -59.31
N VAL A 207 -92.95 -7.54 -58.54
CA VAL A 207 -94.16 -8.40 -58.61
C VAL A 207 -95.42 -7.69 -58.10
N ILE A 208 -95.31 -6.70 -57.21
CA ILE A 208 -96.47 -5.96 -56.66
C ILE A 208 -96.97 -4.85 -57.60
N ARG A 209 -96.22 -4.51 -58.68
CA ARG A 209 -96.56 -3.41 -59.60
C ARG A 209 -97.24 -3.86 -60.90
N ASP A 210 -97.36 -5.16 -61.14
CA ASP A 210 -98.15 -5.78 -62.22
C ASP A 210 -99.51 -6.29 -61.70
#